data_AF-A0A3D3LN69-F1
#
_entry.id   AF-A0A3D3LN69-F1
#
_cell.length_a   1.000
_cell.length_b   1.000
_cell.length_c   1.000
_cell.angle_alpha   90.00
_cell.angle_beta   90.00
_cell.angle_gamma   90.00
#
_symmetry.space_group_name_H-M   'P 1'
#
loop_
_entity.id
_entity.type
_entity.pdbx_description
1 polymer ?
#
loop_
_entity_poly.entity_id
_entity_poly.type
_entity_poly.pdbx_seq_one_letter_code
_entity_poly.pdbx_strand_id
1 'polypeptide(L)'
;MINSKVISILRSLKNENINDLKHFVYTYRHKRKIVIPLFELLIKYYPEFSDDNLTPEKIFKKLYPDKKTDLNLLRVILNDLGNVLDEFLVNEFLKENEIETEIIKLDKYRTHKLTGLFEKQLNQIEK
;
A
#
# COMPACT_ATOMS: atom_id res chain seq x y z
N MET A 1 15.34 8.25 12.48
CA MET A 1 14.52 7.02 12.56
C MET A 1 14.02 6.67 11.16
N ILE A 2 13.93 5.39 10.81
CA ILE A 2 13.29 4.97 9.56
C ILE A 2 11.86 5.52 9.53
N ASN A 3 11.50 6.00 8.34
CA ASN A 3 10.28 6.71 7.99
C ASN A 3 9.06 6.21 8.79
N SER A 4 8.53 7.07 9.66
CA SER A 4 7.50 6.76 10.64
C SER A 4 6.23 6.20 10.01
N LYS A 5 5.88 6.65 8.79
CA LYS A 5 4.64 6.26 8.11
C LYS A 5 4.60 4.78 7.73
N VAL A 6 5.62 4.28 7.02
CA VAL A 6 5.65 2.90 6.51
C VAL A 6 5.53 1.91 7.66
N ILE A 7 6.32 2.09 8.71
CA ILE A 7 6.30 1.20 9.87
C ILE A 7 4.97 1.32 10.63
N SER A 8 4.42 2.53 10.78
CA SER A 8 3.11 2.72 11.43
C SER A 8 1.99 2.00 10.69
N ILE A 9 1.93 2.10 9.36
CA ILE A 9 0.91 1.40 8.56
C ILE A 9 1.12 -0.12 8.65
N LEU A 10 2.35 -0.61 8.51
CA LEU A 10 2.61 -2.05 8.61
C LEU A 10 2.25 -2.61 10.00
N ARG A 11 2.44 -1.83 11.07
CA ARG A 11 2.04 -2.21 12.43
C ARG A 11 0.52 -2.24 12.63
N SER A 12 -0.23 -1.36 11.98
CA SER A 12 -1.69 -1.29 12.15
C SER A 12 -2.42 -2.48 11.52
N LEU A 13 -1.79 -3.19 10.59
CA LEU A 13 -2.37 -4.32 9.86
C LEU A 13 -2.22 -5.66 10.62
N LYS A 14 -2.56 -5.72 11.92
CA LYS A 14 -2.36 -6.94 12.74
C LYS A 14 -3.29 -8.11 12.32
N ASN A 15 -2.67 -9.24 11.96
CA ASN A 15 -3.14 -10.64 11.86
C ASN A 15 -4.04 -11.14 10.72
N GLU A 16 -4.76 -10.31 9.95
CA GLU A 16 -5.58 -10.81 8.83
C GLU A 16 -5.12 -10.27 7.47
N ASN A 17 -4.72 -9.00 7.43
CA ASN A 17 -4.56 -8.27 6.15
C ASN A 17 -3.14 -8.38 5.54
N ILE A 18 -2.22 -9.14 6.15
CA ILE A 18 -0.83 -9.16 5.68
C ILE A 18 -0.63 -9.97 4.39
N ASN A 19 -1.43 -11.02 4.18
CA ASN A 19 -1.37 -11.80 2.94
C ASN A 19 -1.99 -11.02 1.77
N ASP A 20 -3.09 -10.31 2.02
CA ASP A 20 -3.69 -9.41 1.04
C ASP A 20 -2.76 -8.25 0.71
N LEU A 21 -2.08 -7.68 1.71
CA LEU A 21 -1.05 -6.68 1.47
C LEU A 21 0.08 -7.24 0.60
N LYS A 22 0.58 -8.44 0.90
CA LYS A 22 1.62 -9.08 0.07
C LYS A 22 1.13 -9.18 -1.38
N HIS A 23 -0.07 -9.72 -1.60
CA HIS A 23 -0.64 -9.87 -2.94
C HIS A 23 -0.80 -8.52 -3.65
N PHE A 24 -1.24 -7.49 -2.93
CA PHE A 24 -1.40 -6.13 -3.45
C PHE A 24 -0.06 -5.54 -3.88
N VAL A 25 0.97 -5.60 -3.03
CA VAL A 25 2.33 -5.10 -3.35
C VAL A 25 2.92 -5.82 -4.57
N TYR A 26 2.74 -7.14 -4.68
CA TYR A 26 3.17 -7.89 -5.86
C TYR A 26 2.40 -7.52 -7.12
N THR A 27 1.13 -7.16 -7.03
CA THR A 27 0.35 -6.69 -8.17
C THR A 27 0.81 -5.31 -8.62
N TYR A 28 1.23 -4.47 -7.68
CA TYR A 28 1.76 -3.13 -7.91
C TYR A 28 3.18 -3.10 -8.52
N ARG A 29 3.82 -4.27 -8.70
CA ARG A 29 5.18 -4.44 -9.24
C ARG A 29 5.47 -3.74 -10.57
N HIS A 30 4.43 -3.49 -11.36
CA HIS A 30 4.53 -2.87 -12.68
C HIS A 30 4.94 -1.39 -12.61
N LYS A 31 4.68 -0.71 -11.49
CA LYS A 31 5.02 0.71 -11.33
C LYS A 31 6.43 0.92 -10.79
N ARG A 32 6.90 0.14 -9.79
CA ARG A 32 8.25 0.28 -9.19
C ARG A 32 8.81 -1.03 -8.62
N LYS A 33 9.65 -1.73 -9.40
CA LYS A 33 10.23 -3.05 -9.03
C LYS A 33 11.00 -3.07 -7.71
N ILE A 34 11.62 -1.95 -7.33
CA ILE A 34 12.47 -1.85 -6.13
C ILE A 34 11.67 -1.80 -4.81
N VAL A 35 10.37 -1.56 -4.87
CA VAL A 35 9.47 -1.55 -3.70
C VAL A 35 9.33 -2.95 -3.09
N ILE A 36 9.33 -4.00 -3.92
CA ILE A 36 9.17 -5.39 -3.46
C ILE A 36 10.32 -5.82 -2.55
N PRO A 37 11.61 -5.71 -2.92
CA PRO A 37 12.70 -6.09 -2.03
C PRO A 37 12.70 -5.33 -0.69
N LEU A 38 12.31 -4.05 -0.69
CA LEU A 38 12.18 -3.28 0.55
C LEU A 38 11.04 -3.83 1.42
N PHE A 39 9.88 -4.09 0.82
CA PHE A 39 8.75 -4.66 1.54
C PHE A 39 9.06 -6.04 2.13
N GLU A 40 9.64 -6.95 1.33
CA GLU A 40 10.07 -8.28 1.77
C GLU A 40 11.11 -8.22 2.89
N LEU A 41 12.01 -7.24 2.85
CA LEU A 41 12.98 -7.03 3.90
C LEU A 41 12.31 -6.56 5.21
N LEU A 42 11.38 -5.60 5.13
CA LEU A 42 10.70 -5.05 6.29
C LEU A 42 9.76 -6.06 6.95
N ILE A 43 9.03 -6.85 6.16
CA ILE A 43 8.01 -7.76 6.69
C ILE A 43 8.60 -8.91 7.52
N LYS A 44 9.90 -9.20 7.39
CA LYS A 44 10.61 -10.15 8.25
C LYS A 44 10.62 -9.72 9.72
N TYR A 45 10.40 -8.45 10.00
CA TYR A 45 10.36 -7.87 11.34
C TYR A 45 8.94 -7.68 11.87
N TYR A 46 7.93 -8.05 11.10
CA TYR A 46 6.54 -8.00 11.54
C TYR A 46 6.29 -9.03 12.66
N PRO A 47 5.42 -8.73 13.65
CA PRO A 47 4.66 -7.49 13.82
C PRO A 47 5.35 -6.43 14.68
N GLU A 48 6.44 -6.78 15.35
CA GLU A 48 7.01 -5.94 16.41
C GLU A 48 7.86 -4.79 15.87
N PHE A 49 8.50 -4.98 14.70
CA PHE A 49 9.40 -4.03 14.04
C PHE A 49 10.39 -3.36 15.01
N SER A 50 10.80 -4.09 16.04
CA SER A 50 11.73 -3.68 17.09
C SER A 50 13.01 -4.50 16.93
N ASP A 51 13.78 -4.16 15.91
CA ASP A 51 15.14 -4.68 15.74
C ASP A 51 16.08 -3.47 15.59
N ASP A 52 17.15 -3.44 16.37
CA ASP A 52 18.27 -2.51 16.23
C ASP A 52 18.92 -2.57 14.82
N ASN A 53 18.53 -3.54 14.00
CA ASN A 53 18.88 -3.68 12.60
C ASN A 53 17.97 -2.92 11.63
N LEU A 54 16.85 -2.37 12.09
CA LEU A 54 16.04 -1.41 11.34
C LEU A 54 16.62 0.00 11.52
N THR A 55 17.85 0.20 11.04
CA THR A 55 18.42 1.54 10.80
C THR A 55 18.49 1.81 9.30
N PRO A 56 18.36 3.08 8.84
CA PRO A 56 18.40 3.40 7.42
C PRO A 56 19.63 2.80 6.71
N GLU A 57 20.79 2.85 7.36
CA GLU A 57 22.06 2.39 6.82
C GLU A 57 22.08 0.87 6.65
N LYS A 58 21.58 0.14 7.65
CA LYS A 58 21.50 -1.33 7.62
C LYS A 58 20.48 -1.82 6.60
N ILE A 59 19.32 -1.15 6.50
CA ILE A 59 18.32 -1.45 5.46
C ILE A 59 18.92 -1.22 4.07
N PHE A 60 19.57 -0.07 3.85
CA PHE A 60 20.18 0.22 2.56
C PHE A 60 21.25 -0.82 2.20
N LYS A 61 22.13 -1.19 3.13
CA LYS A 61 23.17 -2.18 2.89
C LYS A 61 22.60 -3.57 2.58
N LYS A 62 21.47 -3.94 3.18
CA LYS A 62 20.76 -5.19 2.84
C LYS A 62 20.12 -5.15 1.45
N LEU A 63 19.62 -3.99 1.01
CA LEU A 63 19.05 -3.82 -0.34
C LEU A 63 20.11 -3.70 -1.42
N TYR A 64 21.25 -3.07 -1.11
CA TYR A 64 22.34 -2.82 -2.03
C TYR A 64 23.70 -3.15 -1.37
N PRO A 65 24.08 -4.43 -1.28
CA PRO A 65 25.30 -4.86 -0.62
C PRO A 65 26.57 -4.22 -1.21
N ASP A 66 26.61 -4.00 -2.52
CA ASP A 66 27.83 -3.53 -3.21
C ASP A 66 27.87 -2.01 -3.40
N LYS A 67 26.84 -1.27 -2.96
CA LYS A 67 26.79 0.19 -3.12
C LYS A 67 27.22 0.91 -1.86
N LYS A 68 27.80 2.10 -2.03
CA LYS A 68 27.96 3.07 -0.95
C LYS A 68 26.58 3.49 -0.46
N THR A 69 26.42 3.63 0.86
CA THR A 69 25.15 4.02 1.48
C THR A 69 24.62 5.32 0.87
N ASP A 70 23.42 5.26 0.29
CA ASP A 70 22.69 6.41 -0.24
C ASP A 70 21.32 6.50 0.44
N LEU A 71 21.26 7.33 1.49
CA LEU A 71 20.03 7.53 2.26
C LEU A 71 18.98 8.34 1.50
N ASN A 72 19.37 9.12 0.48
CA ASN A 72 18.40 9.85 -0.34
C ASN A 72 17.65 8.88 -1.25
N LEU A 73 18.38 7.95 -1.88
CA LEU A 73 17.77 6.86 -2.63
C LEU A 73 16.85 6.02 -1.73
N LEU A 74 17.29 5.68 -0.51
CA LEU A 74 16.44 4.96 0.44
C LEU A 74 15.14 5.70 0.75
N ARG A 75 15.19 7.02 0.98
CA ARG A 75 14.01 7.85 1.24
C ARG A 75 13.03 7.82 0.07
N VAL A 76 13.51 7.87 -1.17
CA VAL A 76 12.68 7.75 -2.37
C VAL A 76 11.96 6.41 -2.38
N ILE A 77 12.68 5.30 -2.16
CA ILE A 77 12.09 3.95 -2.15
C ILE A 77 11.09 3.79 -0.98
N LEU A 78 11.38 4.35 0.20
CA LEU A 78 10.46 4.34 1.34
C LEU A 78 9.19 5.14 1.06
N ASN A 79 9.29 6.30 0.40
CA ASN A 79 8.12 7.07 -0.01
C ASN A 79 7.30 6.31 -1.04
N ASP A 80 7.95 5.68 -2.02
CA ASP A 80 7.28 4.84 -3.01
C ASP A 80 6.52 3.69 -2.34
N LEU A 81 7.14 2.97 -1.39
CA LEU A 81 6.45 1.96 -0.60
C LEU A 81 5.29 2.57 0.21
N GLY A 82 5.49 3.73 0.83
CA GLY A 82 4.45 4.43 1.58
C GLY A 82 3.21 4.73 0.75
N ASN A 83 3.38 5.14 -0.51
CA ASN A 83 2.26 5.38 -1.43
C ASN A 83 1.52 4.08 -1.77
N VAL A 84 2.25 2.96 -1.97
CA VAL A 84 1.62 1.65 -2.18
C VAL A 84 0.80 1.22 -0.96
N LEU A 85 1.30 1.50 0.25
CA LEU A 85 0.58 1.21 1.49
C LEU A 85 -0.67 2.08 1.65
N ASP A 86 -0.64 3.36 1.27
CA ASP A 86 -1.85 4.19 1.26
C ASP A 86 -2.92 3.64 0.32
N GLU A 87 -2.52 3.29 -0.91
CA GLU A 87 -3.45 2.74 -1.90
C GLU A 87 -4.05 1.42 -1.43
N PHE A 88 -3.26 0.59 -0.74
CA PHE A 88 -3.76 -0.62 -0.10
C PHE A 88 -4.82 -0.30 0.95
N LEU A 89 -4.57 0.65 1.86
CA LEU A 89 -5.55 1.04 2.89
C LEU A 89 -6.86 1.55 2.28
N VAL A 90 -6.79 2.35 1.22
CA VAL A 90 -7.99 2.81 0.49
C VAL A 90 -8.72 1.62 -0.14
N ASN A 91 -8.00 0.68 -0.73
CA ASN A 91 -8.60 -0.50 -1.34
C ASN A 91 -9.30 -1.39 -0.30
N GLU A 92 -8.71 -1.58 0.88
CA GLU A 92 -9.35 -2.33 1.96
C GLU A 92 -10.59 -1.59 2.49
N PHE A 93 -10.50 -0.27 2.70
CA PHE A 93 -11.67 0.53 3.06
C PHE A 93 -12.81 0.37 2.06
N LEU A 94 -12.54 0.45 0.75
CA LEU A 94 -13.58 0.31 -0.27
C LEU A 94 -14.19 -1.10 -0.30
N LYS A 95 -13.41 -2.16 -0.02
CA LYS A 95 -13.94 -3.52 0.08
C LYS A 95 -14.87 -3.70 1.28
N GLU A 96 -14.54 -3.09 2.41
CA GLU A 96 -15.31 -3.21 3.66
C GLU A 96 -16.55 -2.31 3.66
N ASN A 97 -16.55 -1.22 2.88
CA ASN A 97 -17.60 -0.21 2.87
C ASN A 97 -18.35 -0.23 1.52
N GLU A 98 -19.22 -1.25 1.35
CA GLU A 98 -19.93 -1.49 0.09
C GLU A 98 -20.78 -0.30 -0.35
N ILE A 99 -21.56 0.31 0.56
CA ILE A 99 -22.46 1.43 0.23
C ILE A 99 -21.66 2.64 -0.25
N GLU A 100 -20.61 3.02 0.48
CA GLU A 100 -19.71 4.12 0.11
C GLU A 100 -19.07 3.87 -1.26
N THR A 101 -18.64 2.64 -1.52
CA THR A 101 -18.10 2.23 -2.82
C THR A 101 -19.13 2.37 -3.94
N GLU A 102 -20.37 1.98 -3.70
CA GLU A 102 -21.45 2.13 -4.69
C GLU A 102 -21.80 3.60 -4.96
N ILE A 103 -21.81 4.45 -3.94
CA ILE A 103 -21.99 5.89 -4.09
C ILE A 103 -20.86 6.50 -4.93
N ILE A 104 -19.61 6.11 -4.66
CA ILE A 104 -18.45 6.56 -5.45
C ILE A 104 -18.60 6.13 -6.91
N LYS A 105 -19.01 4.89 -7.19
CA LYS A 105 -19.25 4.40 -8.55
C LYS A 105 -20.32 5.22 -9.27
N LEU A 106 -21.44 5.51 -8.61
CA LEU A 106 -22.49 6.37 -9.16
C LEU A 106 -21.95 7.75 -9.55
N ASP A 107 -21.19 8.39 -8.67
CA ASP A 107 -20.58 9.69 -8.97
C ASP A 107 -19.66 9.60 -10.20
N LYS A 108 -18.84 8.55 -10.32
CA LYS A 108 -17.98 8.35 -11.50
C LYS A 108 -18.78 8.16 -12.78
N TYR A 109 -19.82 7.33 -12.79
CA TYR A 109 -20.67 7.19 -13.97
C TYR A 109 -21.32 8.52 -14.37
N ARG A 110 -21.77 9.30 -13.40
CA ARG A 110 -22.32 10.63 -13.63
C ARG A 110 -21.29 11.60 -14.22
N THR A 111 -20.10 11.71 -13.64
CA THR A 111 -19.04 12.62 -14.11
C THR A 111 -18.55 12.27 -15.52
N HIS A 112 -18.60 10.99 -15.88
CA HIS A 112 -18.24 10.50 -17.21
C HIS A 112 -19.41 10.43 -18.20
N LYS A 113 -20.61 10.90 -17.81
CA LYS A 113 -21.84 10.89 -18.63
C LYS A 113 -22.26 9.49 -19.10
N LEU A 114 -21.99 8.46 -18.29
CA LEU A 114 -22.35 7.06 -18.56
C LEU A 114 -23.74 6.74 -18.02
N THR A 115 -24.75 7.45 -18.52
CA THR A 115 -26.11 7.48 -17.94
C THR A 115 -26.75 6.10 -17.79
N GLY A 116 -26.62 5.21 -18.78
CA GLY A 116 -27.21 3.87 -18.69
C GLY A 116 -26.57 3.00 -17.58
N LEU A 117 -25.27 3.16 -17.32
CA LEU A 117 -24.60 2.47 -16.20
C LEU A 117 -24.99 3.09 -14.86
N PHE A 118 -25.14 4.41 -14.80
CA PHE A 118 -25.63 5.13 -13.63
C PHE A 118 -27.02 4.64 -13.21
N GLU A 119 -27.99 4.64 -14.12
CA GLU A 119 -29.37 4.22 -13.83
C GLU A 119 -29.44 2.76 -13.37
N LYS A 120 -28.69 1.87 -14.05
CA LYS A 120 -28.61 0.45 -13.66
C LYS A 120 -28.08 0.29 -12.23
N GLN A 121 -27.01 1.02 -11.88
CA GLN A 121 -26.40 0.94 -10.56
C GLN A 121 -27.30 1.55 -9.48
N LEU A 122 -27.97 2.66 -9.76
CA LEU A 122 -28.89 3.32 -8.83
C LEU A 122 -30.04 2.38 -8.44
N ASN A 123 -30.64 1.74 -9.45
CA ASN A 123 -31.70 0.74 -9.24
C ASN A 123 -31.26 -0.50 -8.46
N GLN A 124 -29.95 -0.81 -8.41
CA GLN A 124 -29.42 -1.91 -7.59
C GLN A 124 -29.28 -1.52 -6.13
N ILE A 125 -28.96 -0.25 -5.85
CA ILE A 125 -28.77 0.27 -4.50
C ILE A 125 -30.12 0.55 -3.82
N GLU A 126 -31.14 0.96 -4.58
CA GLU A 126 -32.48 1.26 -4.05
C GLU A 126 -33.33 0.02 -3.71
N LYS A 127 -32.88 -1.18 -4.08
CA LYS A 127 -33.58 -2.46 -3.81
C LYS A 127 -33.15 -3.07 -2.49
#